data_AF-A0A7W5NV01-F1
#
_entry.id   AF-A0A7W5NV01-F1
#
_cell.length_a   1.000
_cell.length_b   1.000
_cell.length_c   1.000
_cell.angle_alpha   90.00
_cell.angle_beta   90.00
_cell.angle_gamma   90.00
#
_symmetry.space_group_name_H-M   'P 1'
#
loop_
_entity.id
_entity.type
_entity.pdbx_description
1 polymer ?
#
loop_
_entity_poly.entity_id
_entity_poly.type
_entity_poly.pdbx_seq_one_letter_code
_entity_poly.pdbx_strand_id
1 'polypeptide(L)'
;MSHESRRRRSVSGRVLLLLAMMLPVLIPGTAIARTIYGSATGHGYAELFAGQPGRVFTAPAYSERGHSVRNIHVSKEEYGREKIEDPRARFQPYIDGQDVDVWLAYDGVTVGERSFRFDDARTFGEETSATHHPMYADLHVAPRHGDRPALFCIESHPGDEDAGVSEIPLFLLVDPLSARARLYRLPGLFTSCAAVTATPDGQLSFPAVHRVRDENGQPIGARLIDHRIDGERFVETGRLRTVRFVDPPDPFRFVVDSD
;
A
#
# COMPACT_ATOMS: atom_id res chain seq x y z
N MET A 1 17.64 11.17 -83.12
CA MET A 1 16.77 11.08 -81.92
C MET A 1 17.54 10.44 -80.79
N SER A 2 17.46 11.08 -79.62
CA SER A 2 18.11 10.75 -78.35
C SER A 2 18.02 9.28 -77.95
N HIS A 3 19.12 8.68 -77.47
CA HIS A 3 19.26 8.44 -76.02
C HIS A 3 20.62 7.89 -75.62
N GLU A 4 21.05 8.46 -74.51
CA GLU A 4 22.24 8.27 -73.69
C GLU A 4 22.27 6.88 -73.02
N SER A 5 23.43 6.24 -72.95
CA SER A 5 23.70 5.24 -71.89
C SER A 5 25.18 5.19 -71.50
N ARG A 6 25.39 5.27 -70.19
CA ARG A 6 26.66 5.20 -69.45
C ARG A 6 27.36 3.86 -69.64
N ARG A 7 28.70 3.90 -69.69
CA ARG A 7 29.60 3.15 -68.79
C ARG A 7 31.04 3.64 -68.95
N ARG A 8 31.61 4.26 -67.90
CA ARG A 8 33.06 4.46 -67.78
C ARG A 8 33.63 3.45 -66.80
N ARG A 9 34.75 2.86 -67.22
CA ARG A 9 35.65 1.97 -66.49
C ARG A 9 36.47 2.75 -65.44
N SER A 10 36.72 2.08 -64.31
CA SER A 10 38.00 1.85 -63.62
C SER A 10 39.12 2.90 -63.71
N VAL A 11 39.77 3.22 -62.58
CA VAL A 11 41.12 2.73 -62.20
C VAL A 11 41.62 3.44 -60.91
N SER A 12 42.03 2.61 -59.94
CA SER A 12 43.17 2.68 -59.01
C SER A 12 43.46 3.89 -58.12
N GLY A 13 43.79 3.59 -56.86
CA GLY A 13 44.53 4.49 -55.97
C GLY A 13 44.50 4.08 -54.50
N ARG A 14 45.28 3.06 -54.13
CA ARG A 14 45.55 2.69 -52.73
C ARG A 14 46.31 3.83 -52.02
N VAL A 15 45.79 4.29 -50.88
CA VAL A 15 46.60 4.94 -49.83
C VAL A 15 46.28 4.25 -48.50
N LEU A 16 47.32 3.70 -47.90
CA LEU A 16 47.36 3.03 -46.61
C LEU A 16 47.10 4.06 -45.50
N LEU A 17 46.08 3.86 -44.66
CA LEU A 17 45.85 4.63 -43.44
C LEU A 17 45.88 3.66 -42.26
N LEU A 18 46.91 3.82 -41.42
CA LEU A 18 47.11 3.07 -40.18
C LEU A 18 45.91 3.24 -39.25
N LEU A 19 45.20 2.13 -38.98
CA LEU A 19 44.24 2.05 -37.88
C LEU A 19 45.02 1.88 -36.56
N ALA A 20 45.10 2.95 -35.77
CA ALA A 20 45.33 2.82 -34.34
C ALA A 20 44.03 2.33 -33.70
N MET A 21 43.93 1.04 -33.37
CA MET A 21 42.87 0.52 -32.51
C MET A 21 43.11 1.00 -31.08
N MET A 22 42.52 2.13 -30.73
CA MET A 22 42.21 2.46 -29.33
C MET A 22 40.92 1.71 -28.99
N LEU A 23 41.04 0.51 -28.40
CA LEU A 23 39.90 -0.13 -27.73
C LEU A 23 39.53 0.75 -26.53
N PRO A 24 38.31 1.32 -26.45
CA PRO A 24 37.82 1.78 -25.16
C PRO A 24 37.59 0.54 -24.31
N VAL A 25 38.32 0.44 -23.20
CA VAL A 25 37.99 -0.47 -22.11
C VAL A 25 36.62 -0.04 -21.59
N LEU A 26 35.56 -0.66 -22.10
CA LEU A 26 34.23 -0.64 -21.50
C LEU A 26 34.36 -1.33 -20.15
N ILE A 27 34.57 -0.55 -19.10
CA ILE A 27 34.29 -0.99 -17.73
C ILE A 27 32.76 -1.07 -17.65
N PRO A 28 32.14 -2.25 -17.53
CA PRO A 28 30.73 -2.33 -17.27
C PRO A 28 30.53 -1.89 -15.81
N GLY A 29 30.30 -0.59 -15.62
CA GLY A 29 29.74 -0.09 -14.37
C GLY A 29 28.36 -0.69 -14.24
N THR A 30 28.22 -1.74 -13.44
CA THR A 30 26.92 -2.26 -13.01
C THR A 30 26.29 -1.21 -12.10
N ALA A 31 25.63 -0.22 -12.70
CA ALA A 31 24.69 0.61 -11.97
C ALA A 31 23.57 -0.32 -11.50
N ILE A 32 23.58 -0.68 -10.22
CA ILE A 32 22.45 -1.38 -9.60
C ILE A 32 21.32 -0.36 -9.57
N ALA A 33 20.42 -0.43 -10.55
CA ALA A 33 19.20 0.36 -10.56
C ALA A 33 18.40 -0.02 -9.32
N ARG A 34 18.36 0.85 -8.32
CA ARG A 34 17.51 0.69 -7.15
C ARG A 34 16.10 1.15 -7.52
N THR A 35 15.11 0.29 -7.31
CA THR A 35 13.70 0.65 -7.49
C THR A 35 13.32 1.71 -6.47
N ILE A 36 12.85 2.86 -6.95
CA ILE A 36 12.18 3.87 -6.12
C ILE A 36 10.70 3.49 -6.09
N TYR A 37 10.16 3.35 -4.89
CA TYR A 37 8.74 3.13 -4.66
C TYR A 37 8.05 4.46 -4.39
N GLY A 38 6.84 4.63 -4.92
CA GLY A 38 6.01 5.81 -4.74
C GLY A 38 6.20 6.87 -5.83
N SER A 39 5.14 7.65 -6.02
CA SER A 39 5.10 8.82 -6.92
C SER A 39 4.58 10.04 -6.14
N ALA A 40 4.42 11.19 -6.82
CA ALA A 40 3.80 12.38 -6.25
C ALA A 40 2.38 12.16 -5.68
N THR A 41 1.77 10.98 -5.89
CA THR A 41 0.43 10.62 -5.39
C THR A 41 0.42 9.71 -4.15
N GLY A 42 1.58 9.36 -3.56
CA GLY A 42 1.64 8.78 -2.20
C GLY A 42 1.43 7.26 -2.04
N HIS A 43 1.52 6.45 -3.10
CA HIS A 43 1.21 5.01 -3.03
C HIS A 43 2.40 4.04 -2.81
N GLY A 44 3.56 4.52 -2.35
CA GLY A 44 4.80 3.73 -2.37
C GLY A 44 4.76 2.40 -1.60
N TYR A 45 4.07 2.34 -0.46
CA TYR A 45 3.97 1.08 0.30
C TYR A 45 3.04 0.06 -0.37
N ALA A 46 1.92 0.49 -0.96
CA ALA A 46 1.06 -0.41 -1.72
C ALA A 46 1.82 -1.03 -2.91
N GLU A 47 2.63 -0.24 -3.61
CA GLU A 47 3.52 -0.71 -4.68
C GLU A 47 4.58 -1.69 -4.17
N LEU A 48 5.20 -1.41 -3.02
CA LEU A 48 6.17 -2.30 -2.38
C LEU A 48 5.58 -3.69 -2.10
N PHE A 49 4.34 -3.75 -1.64
CA PHE A 49 3.68 -5.00 -1.28
C PHE A 49 2.95 -5.67 -2.45
N ALA A 50 2.85 -5.02 -3.62
CA ALA A 50 2.04 -5.53 -4.72
C ALA A 50 2.47 -6.92 -5.23
N GLY A 51 3.77 -7.21 -5.19
CA GLY A 51 4.34 -8.48 -5.67
C GLY A 51 4.59 -9.53 -4.59
N GLN A 52 4.23 -9.30 -3.32
CA GLN A 52 4.67 -10.19 -2.26
C GLN A 52 3.93 -11.53 -2.25
N PRO A 53 4.63 -12.66 -2.01
CA PRO A 53 3.99 -13.96 -1.85
C PRO A 53 2.98 -13.96 -0.71
N GLY A 54 1.88 -14.69 -0.89
CA GLY A 54 0.84 -14.84 0.16
C GLY A 54 0.00 -13.58 0.41
N ARG A 55 0.13 -12.52 -0.40
CA ARG A 55 -0.73 -11.32 -0.31
C ARG A 55 -2.21 -11.71 -0.35
N VAL A 56 -2.97 -11.16 0.59
CA VAL A 56 -4.39 -11.50 0.76
C VAL A 56 -5.31 -10.56 -0.01
N PHE A 57 -5.00 -9.26 -0.03
CA PHE A 57 -5.81 -8.24 -0.69
C PHE A 57 -5.14 -7.72 -1.96
N THR A 58 -5.89 -7.69 -3.06
CA THR A 58 -5.34 -7.32 -4.39
C THR A 58 -5.93 -6.03 -4.95
N ALA A 59 -7.19 -5.72 -4.63
CA ALA A 59 -7.89 -4.51 -5.05
C ALA A 59 -8.94 -4.12 -3.99
N PRO A 60 -9.34 -2.84 -3.92
CA PRO A 60 -10.48 -2.44 -3.11
C PRO A 60 -11.78 -2.96 -3.71
N ALA A 61 -12.76 -3.24 -2.85
CA ALA A 61 -14.15 -3.48 -3.20
C ALA A 61 -14.80 -2.16 -3.64
N TYR A 62 -15.60 -2.24 -4.69
CA TYR A 62 -16.35 -1.09 -5.18
C TYR A 62 -17.66 -0.95 -4.41
N SER A 63 -18.10 0.30 -4.20
CA SER A 63 -19.48 0.56 -3.77
C SER A 63 -20.48 0.14 -4.85
N GLU A 64 -21.77 0.10 -4.52
CA GLU A 64 -22.87 -0.15 -5.48
C GLU A 64 -22.83 0.76 -6.72
N ARG A 65 -22.05 1.85 -6.70
CA ARG A 65 -21.85 2.77 -7.84
C ARG A 65 -20.56 2.51 -8.64
N GLY A 66 -19.82 1.45 -8.38
CA GLY A 66 -18.57 1.13 -9.12
C GLY A 66 -17.41 2.08 -8.82
N HIS A 67 -17.51 2.90 -7.76
CA HIS A 67 -16.49 3.88 -7.38
C HIS A 67 -16.00 3.62 -5.95
N SER A 68 -14.72 3.89 -5.68
CA SER A 68 -14.26 4.09 -4.29
C SER A 68 -15.04 5.28 -3.72
N VAL A 69 -15.58 5.12 -2.51
CA VAL A 69 -16.41 6.17 -1.90
C VAL A 69 -15.47 7.19 -1.27
N ARG A 70 -15.05 8.15 -2.09
CA ARG A 70 -14.58 9.44 -1.58
C ARG A 70 -15.82 10.15 -1.06
N ASN A 71 -16.01 10.23 0.25
CA ASN A 71 -16.71 11.30 0.97
C ASN A 71 -16.95 10.88 2.42
N ILE A 72 -16.01 11.16 3.33
CA ILE A 72 -16.33 11.60 4.70
C ILE A 72 -15.71 12.99 4.84
N HIS A 73 -16.26 13.97 4.10
CA HIS A 73 -15.84 15.36 4.22
C HIS A 73 -16.78 16.09 5.19
N VAL A 74 -16.23 16.56 6.30
CA VAL A 74 -16.87 17.48 7.24
C VAL A 74 -16.55 18.89 6.74
N SER A 75 -17.50 19.60 6.12
CA SER A 75 -17.28 21.02 5.80
C SER A 75 -17.52 21.88 7.04
N LYS A 76 -16.67 22.90 7.24
CA LYS A 76 -16.78 23.83 8.38
C LYS A 76 -17.67 25.06 8.11
N GLU A 77 -18.27 25.19 6.93
CA GLU A 77 -18.90 26.46 6.54
C GLU A 77 -20.27 26.27 5.90
N GLU A 78 -21.32 26.30 6.73
CA GLU A 78 -22.61 26.88 6.31
C GLU A 78 -23.51 27.31 7.49
N TYR A 79 -23.37 26.73 8.70
CA TYR A 79 -24.31 26.99 9.81
C TYR A 79 -23.72 27.25 11.20
N GLY A 80 -22.42 27.57 11.31
CA GLY A 80 -21.82 27.99 12.59
C GLY A 80 -21.84 26.94 13.72
N ARG A 81 -22.08 25.66 13.38
CA ARG A 81 -21.92 24.49 14.25
C ARG A 81 -21.48 23.30 13.40
N GLU A 82 -20.54 22.49 13.90
CA GLU A 82 -20.19 21.19 13.29
C GLU A 82 -21.44 20.32 13.25
N LYS A 83 -21.99 20.10 12.06
CA LYS A 83 -22.97 19.06 11.81
C LYS A 83 -22.21 17.94 11.10
N ILE A 84 -21.78 16.94 11.85
CA ILE A 84 -21.32 15.68 11.27
C ILE A 84 -22.58 15.00 10.72
N GLU A 85 -22.86 15.20 9.44
CA GLU A 85 -23.56 14.16 8.70
C GLU A 85 -22.52 13.06 8.52
N ASP A 86 -22.77 11.86 9.03
CA ASP A 86 -21.89 10.69 8.88
C ASP A 86 -22.26 10.03 7.54
N PRO A 87 -21.61 10.38 6.41
CA PRO A 87 -21.87 9.73 5.14
C PRO A 87 -21.38 8.29 5.27
N ARG A 88 -22.30 7.40 5.63
CA ARG A 88 -22.03 5.98 5.63
C ARG A 88 -21.82 5.53 4.19
N ALA A 89 -20.65 4.97 3.90
CA ALA A 89 -20.36 4.36 2.61
C ALA A 89 -20.88 2.93 2.58
N ARG A 90 -21.78 2.64 1.65
CA ARG A 90 -22.31 1.29 1.43
C ARG A 90 -21.49 0.54 0.39
N PHE A 91 -21.10 -0.68 0.72
CA PHE A 91 -20.46 -1.65 -0.14
C PHE A 91 -21.30 -2.93 -0.16
N GLN A 92 -21.28 -3.63 -1.28
CA GLN A 92 -21.95 -4.92 -1.42
C GLN A 92 -21.00 -5.97 -2.03
N PRO A 93 -19.91 -6.33 -1.34
CA PRO A 93 -18.99 -7.34 -1.84
C PRO A 93 -19.64 -8.74 -1.88
N TYR A 94 -19.27 -9.51 -2.91
CA TYR A 94 -19.60 -10.93 -3.00
C TYR A 94 -18.54 -11.78 -2.29
N ILE A 95 -18.91 -12.42 -1.18
CA ILE A 95 -18.00 -13.21 -0.33
C ILE A 95 -18.62 -14.57 -0.09
N ASP A 96 -17.82 -15.64 -0.28
CA ASP A 96 -18.21 -17.00 0.06
C ASP A 96 -19.60 -17.42 -0.48
N GLY A 97 -19.97 -16.92 -1.67
CA GLY A 97 -21.21 -17.26 -2.36
C GLY A 97 -22.40 -16.32 -2.14
N GLN A 98 -22.25 -15.25 -1.36
CA GLN A 98 -23.32 -14.32 -1.02
C GLN A 98 -22.90 -12.85 -1.13
N ASP A 99 -23.85 -11.99 -1.51
CA ASP A 99 -23.70 -10.54 -1.40
C ASP A 99 -23.85 -10.13 0.06
N VAL A 100 -22.85 -9.42 0.58
CA VAL A 100 -22.81 -8.98 1.97
C VAL A 100 -22.98 -7.47 2.02
N ASP A 101 -23.97 -7.00 2.76
CA ASP A 101 -24.16 -5.57 2.98
C ASP A 101 -23.13 -5.04 3.99
N VAL A 102 -22.30 -4.08 3.57
CA VAL A 102 -21.26 -3.50 4.41
C VAL A 102 -21.40 -1.98 4.44
N TRP A 103 -21.53 -1.41 5.62
CA TRP A 103 -21.57 0.03 5.83
C TRP A 103 -20.34 0.49 6.59
N LEU A 104 -19.51 1.31 5.96
CA LEU A 104 -18.43 2.03 6.64
C LEU A 104 -18.93 3.39 7.11
N ALA A 105 -18.73 3.67 8.38
CA ALA A 105 -19.02 4.93 9.04
C ALA A 105 -17.71 5.53 9.58
N TYR A 106 -17.77 6.77 10.07
CA TYR A 106 -16.63 7.43 10.70
C TYR A 106 -16.04 6.60 11.87
N ASP A 107 -16.88 6.05 12.74
CA ASP A 107 -16.45 5.38 13.98
C ASP A 107 -16.51 3.83 13.92
N GLY A 108 -16.84 3.25 12.79
CA GLY A 108 -16.92 1.79 12.69
C GLY A 108 -17.37 1.22 11.35
N VAL A 109 -17.56 -0.09 11.35
CA VAL A 109 -18.05 -0.87 10.21
C VAL A 109 -19.23 -1.73 10.63
N THR A 110 -20.28 -1.75 9.81
CA THR A 110 -21.40 -2.69 9.95
C THR A 110 -21.35 -3.71 8.83
N VAL A 111 -21.50 -4.98 9.17
CA VAL A 111 -21.54 -6.12 8.24
C VAL A 111 -22.84 -6.87 8.50
N GLY A 112 -23.77 -6.80 7.54
CA GLY A 112 -25.15 -7.25 7.75
C GLY A 112 -25.77 -6.54 8.97
N GLU A 113 -26.16 -7.31 9.98
CA GLU A 113 -26.77 -6.79 11.22
C GLU A 113 -25.75 -6.47 12.33
N ARG A 114 -24.45 -6.69 12.10
CA ARG A 114 -23.42 -6.62 13.14
C ARG A 114 -22.54 -5.40 12.97
N SER A 115 -22.42 -4.60 14.02
CA SER A 115 -21.56 -3.42 14.04
C SER A 115 -20.30 -3.65 14.86
N PHE A 116 -19.18 -3.12 14.37
CA PHE A 116 -17.86 -3.15 15.01
C PHE A 116 -17.35 -1.71 15.08
N ARG A 117 -17.10 -1.20 16.29
CA ARG A 117 -16.52 0.13 16.48
C ARG A 117 -15.01 0.06 16.33
N PHE A 118 -14.40 1.07 15.70
CA PHE A 118 -12.95 1.16 15.57
C PHE A 118 -12.25 1.35 16.93
N ASP A 119 -12.92 2.00 17.88
CA ASP A 119 -12.41 2.15 19.26
C ASP A 119 -12.31 0.81 20.01
N ASP A 120 -13.13 -0.17 19.61
CA ASP A 120 -13.13 -1.53 20.20
C ASP A 120 -12.13 -2.46 19.50
N ALA A 121 -11.40 -1.97 18.48
CA ALA A 121 -10.43 -2.77 17.75
C ALA A 121 -9.26 -3.17 18.66
N ARG A 122 -8.82 -4.43 18.52
CA ARG A 122 -7.65 -4.93 19.25
C ARG A 122 -6.39 -4.26 18.70
N THR A 123 -5.64 -3.56 19.54
CA THR A 123 -4.44 -2.81 19.16
C THR A 123 -3.15 -3.56 19.46
N PHE A 124 -2.08 -3.15 18.78
CA PHE A 124 -0.74 -3.69 18.94
C PHE A 124 0.01 -3.00 20.09
N GLY A 125 0.52 -3.78 21.05
CA GLY A 125 1.37 -3.25 22.13
C GLY A 125 0.69 -2.16 22.97
N GLU A 126 1.43 -1.10 23.27
CA GLU A 126 0.93 0.09 24.00
C GLU A 126 0.35 1.17 23.05
N GLU A 127 0.15 0.87 21.76
CA GLU A 127 -0.49 1.82 20.86
C GLU A 127 -1.94 2.04 21.32
N THR A 128 -2.22 3.28 21.74
CA THR A 128 -3.57 3.71 22.03
C THR A 128 -4.36 3.77 20.73
N SER A 129 -5.66 3.44 20.79
CA SER A 129 -6.59 3.71 19.69
C SER A 129 -6.67 5.23 19.53
N ALA A 130 -5.75 5.82 18.76
CA ALA A 130 -5.77 7.23 18.46
C ALA A 130 -7.11 7.51 17.77
N THR A 131 -7.77 8.58 18.19
CA THR A 131 -9.11 9.02 17.75
C THR A 131 -9.11 9.54 16.31
N HIS A 132 -8.18 9.07 15.48
CA HIS A 132 -8.07 9.43 14.07
C HIS A 132 -8.90 8.44 13.30
N HIS A 133 -10.12 8.87 13.05
CA HIS A 133 -11.12 8.16 12.26
C HIS A 133 -10.93 8.50 10.78
N PRO A 134 -11.23 7.57 9.86
CA PRO A 134 -11.09 7.80 8.44
C PRO A 134 -11.90 8.99 7.94
N MET A 135 -11.25 9.91 7.23
CA MET A 135 -11.93 10.90 6.36
C MET A 135 -12.27 10.30 4.99
N TYR A 136 -11.51 9.31 4.55
CA TYR A 136 -11.83 8.45 3.42
C TYR A 136 -11.39 7.03 3.78
N ALA A 137 -12.11 6.02 3.29
CA ALA A 137 -11.74 4.64 3.54
C ALA A 137 -11.95 3.78 2.29
N ASP A 138 -10.95 2.97 1.97
CA ASP A 138 -11.10 1.87 1.03
C ASP A 138 -11.41 0.59 1.80
N LEU A 139 -12.44 -0.13 1.35
CA LEU A 139 -12.72 -1.49 1.82
C LEU A 139 -12.02 -2.48 0.90
N HIS A 140 -11.12 -3.29 1.42
CA HIS A 140 -10.56 -4.44 0.74
C HIS A 140 -11.20 -5.72 1.27
N VAL A 141 -11.49 -6.66 0.36
CA VAL A 141 -12.18 -7.90 0.69
C VAL A 141 -11.39 -9.08 0.19
N ALA A 142 -11.23 -10.10 1.03
CA ALA A 142 -10.63 -11.37 0.67
C ALA A 142 -11.56 -12.52 1.11
N PRO A 143 -12.14 -13.28 0.17
CA PRO A 143 -12.93 -14.47 0.48
C PRO A 143 -12.12 -15.52 1.25
N ARG A 144 -12.81 -16.51 1.82
CA ARG A 144 -12.17 -17.66 2.48
C ARG A 144 -11.26 -18.40 1.50
N HIS A 145 -10.12 -18.87 1.99
CA HIS A 145 -9.19 -19.67 1.19
C HIS A 145 -8.45 -20.69 2.07
N GLY A 146 -8.70 -21.98 1.85
CA GLY A 146 -8.17 -23.04 2.72
C GLY A 146 -8.60 -22.82 4.17
N ASP A 147 -7.63 -22.82 5.08
CA ASP A 147 -7.85 -22.59 6.51
C ASP A 147 -7.99 -21.10 6.90
N ARG A 148 -7.70 -20.18 5.97
CA ARG A 148 -7.85 -18.73 6.20
C ARG A 148 -9.34 -18.32 6.10
N PRO A 149 -9.92 -17.67 7.13
CA PRO A 149 -11.28 -17.14 7.04
C PRO A 149 -11.37 -15.99 6.03
N ALA A 150 -12.60 -15.63 5.66
CA ALA A 150 -12.83 -14.38 4.93
C ALA A 150 -12.34 -13.19 5.76
N LEU A 151 -11.83 -12.14 5.11
CA LEU A 151 -11.27 -10.96 5.77
C LEU A 151 -11.76 -9.69 5.08
N PHE A 152 -12.00 -8.65 5.87
CA PHE A 152 -12.05 -7.27 5.38
C PHE A 152 -10.85 -6.50 5.90
N CYS A 153 -10.24 -5.67 5.07
CA CYS A 153 -9.25 -4.69 5.49
C CYS A 153 -9.73 -3.30 5.10
N ILE A 154 -9.72 -2.37 6.03
CA ILE A 154 -10.20 -1.00 5.87
C ILE A 154 -8.96 -0.11 5.94
N GLU A 155 -8.63 0.51 4.81
CA GLU A 155 -7.49 1.42 4.67
C GLU A 155 -8.01 2.86 4.75
N SER A 156 -7.66 3.56 5.83
CA SER A 156 -8.05 4.96 6.05
C SER A 156 -7.09 5.92 5.38
N HIS A 157 -7.57 6.80 4.52
CA HIS A 157 -6.76 7.88 3.96
C HIS A 157 -6.99 9.19 4.71
N PRO A 158 -5.93 9.96 5.02
CA PRO A 158 -6.07 11.31 5.57
C PRO A 158 -6.77 12.24 4.57
N GLY A 159 -7.43 13.28 5.06
CA GLY A 159 -8.01 14.31 4.22
C GLY A 159 -6.94 15.14 3.50
N ASP A 160 -7.29 15.78 2.38
CA ASP A 160 -6.39 16.65 1.60
C ASP A 160 -5.84 17.84 2.44
N GLU A 161 -6.56 18.25 3.50
CA GLU A 161 -6.15 19.34 4.41
C GLU A 161 -5.21 18.87 5.54
N ASP A 162 -5.10 17.54 5.74
CA ASP A 162 -4.32 16.89 6.79
C ASP A 162 -2.99 16.34 6.25
N ALA A 163 -2.34 17.10 5.35
CA ALA A 163 -1.05 16.77 4.73
C ALA A 163 0.13 16.59 5.72
N GLY A 164 -0.12 16.68 7.03
CA GLY A 164 0.81 16.36 8.11
C GLY A 164 0.49 15.07 8.89
N VAL A 165 -0.64 14.42 8.64
CA VAL A 165 -1.01 13.19 9.35
C VAL A 165 -0.23 12.03 8.76
N SER A 166 0.61 11.47 9.62
CA SER A 166 1.66 10.54 9.25
C SER A 166 1.34 9.09 9.68
N GLU A 167 0.05 8.85 9.92
CA GLU A 167 -0.58 7.60 10.32
C GLU A 167 -1.76 7.33 9.39
N ILE A 168 -1.75 6.17 8.75
CA ILE A 168 -2.87 5.65 7.95
C ILE A 168 -3.44 4.52 8.80
N PRO A 169 -4.54 4.72 9.54
CA PRO A 169 -5.15 3.64 10.31
C PRO A 169 -5.56 2.50 9.39
N LEU A 170 -5.11 1.28 9.69
CA LEU A 170 -5.56 0.06 9.03
C LEU A 170 -6.34 -0.79 10.02
N PHE A 171 -7.55 -1.17 9.63
CA PHE A 171 -8.36 -2.10 10.41
C PHE A 171 -8.54 -3.41 9.65
N LEU A 172 -8.33 -4.52 10.35
CA LEU A 172 -8.52 -5.87 9.82
C LEU A 172 -9.67 -6.56 10.56
N LEU A 173 -10.76 -6.82 9.86
CA LEU A 173 -11.88 -7.61 10.36
C LEU A 173 -11.74 -9.05 9.87
N VAL A 174 -11.45 -9.95 10.81
CA VAL A 174 -11.27 -11.38 10.58
C VAL A 174 -12.59 -12.11 10.76
N ASP A 175 -12.94 -12.98 9.81
CA ASP A 175 -14.14 -13.81 9.81
C ASP A 175 -15.45 -12.99 9.98
N PRO A 176 -15.68 -11.97 9.11
CA PRO A 176 -16.70 -10.94 9.33
C PRO A 176 -18.13 -11.49 9.42
N LEU A 177 -18.41 -12.63 8.77
CA LEU A 177 -19.73 -13.27 8.72
C LEU A 177 -20.00 -14.21 9.91
N SER A 178 -18.99 -14.48 10.73
CA SER A 178 -19.05 -15.45 11.82
C SER A 178 -19.27 -14.77 13.16
N ALA A 179 -20.03 -15.40 14.07
CA ALA A 179 -20.20 -14.92 15.45
C ALA A 179 -18.86 -14.69 16.20
N ARG A 180 -17.77 -15.30 15.73
CA ARG A 180 -16.41 -15.14 16.26
C ARG A 180 -15.60 -14.02 15.62
N ALA A 181 -16.21 -13.19 14.77
CA ALA A 181 -15.53 -12.08 14.11
C ALA A 181 -14.70 -11.23 15.09
N ARG A 182 -13.53 -10.77 14.63
CA ARG A 182 -12.60 -9.96 15.41
C ARG A 182 -12.08 -8.81 14.59
N LEU A 183 -12.15 -7.61 15.16
CA LEU A 183 -11.58 -6.40 14.60
C LEU A 183 -10.22 -6.13 15.25
N TYR A 184 -9.21 -5.93 14.43
CA TYR A 184 -7.86 -5.55 14.82
C TYR A 184 -7.53 -4.20 14.22
N ARG A 185 -6.84 -3.34 14.96
CA ARG A 185 -6.13 -2.19 14.41
C ARG A 185 -4.69 -2.62 14.18
N LEU A 186 -4.26 -2.62 12.93
CA LEU A 186 -2.90 -3.00 12.58
C LEU A 186 -1.96 -1.82 12.91
N PRO A 187 -0.76 -2.10 13.47
CA PRO A 187 0.26 -1.08 13.69
C PRO A 187 0.76 -0.60 12.33
N GLY A 188 0.68 0.70 12.08
CA GLY A 188 0.86 1.18 10.71
C GLY A 188 1.05 2.67 10.58
N LEU A 189 2.29 3.12 10.75
CA LEU A 189 2.74 4.33 10.06
C LEU A 189 2.92 3.92 8.58
N PHE A 190 2.12 4.49 7.67
CA PHE A 190 2.31 4.37 6.21
C PHE A 190 2.04 2.99 5.57
N THR A 191 1.39 2.05 6.26
CA THR A 191 1.09 0.72 5.69
C THR A 191 -0.10 0.72 4.74
N SER A 192 -0.31 -0.36 3.99
CA SER A 192 -1.49 -0.57 3.12
C SER A 192 -2.07 -1.97 3.36
N CYS A 193 -3.36 -2.18 3.07
CA CYS A 193 -4.00 -3.49 3.07
C CYS A 193 -3.26 -4.51 2.18
N ALA A 194 -2.54 -4.06 1.14
CA ALA A 194 -1.67 -4.90 0.33
C ALA A 194 -0.55 -5.58 1.14
N ALA A 195 -0.18 -5.02 2.30
CA ALA A 195 0.84 -5.54 3.20
C ALA A 195 0.41 -6.82 3.95
N VAL A 196 -0.90 -7.07 4.06
CA VAL A 196 -1.42 -8.25 4.76
C VAL A 196 -1.17 -9.50 3.92
N THR A 197 -0.46 -10.45 4.49
CA THR A 197 -0.14 -11.76 3.92
C THR A 197 -0.77 -12.87 4.73
N ALA A 198 -0.88 -14.04 4.10
CA ALA A 198 -1.24 -15.27 4.74
C ALA A 198 -0.27 -16.39 4.36
N THR A 199 0.10 -17.20 5.35
CA THR A 199 0.79 -18.47 5.14
C THR A 199 -0.17 -19.52 4.56
N PRO A 200 0.34 -20.65 4.02
CA PRO A 200 -0.51 -21.72 3.51
C PRO A 200 -1.48 -22.32 4.54
N ASP A 201 -1.12 -22.31 5.83
CA ASP A 201 -1.96 -22.72 6.97
C ASP A 201 -2.90 -21.60 7.47
N GLY A 202 -2.98 -20.49 6.74
CA GLY A 202 -3.95 -19.42 6.97
C GLY A 202 -3.59 -18.42 8.07
N GLN A 203 -2.37 -18.48 8.63
CA GLN A 203 -1.90 -17.49 9.59
C GLN A 203 -1.66 -16.15 8.91
N LEU A 204 -2.19 -15.08 9.49
CA LEU A 204 -2.08 -13.73 8.95
C LEU A 204 -0.82 -13.06 9.47
N SER A 205 -0.10 -12.39 8.58
CA SER A 205 1.08 -11.58 8.89
C SER A 205 1.00 -10.21 8.23
N PHE A 206 1.54 -9.20 8.90
CA PHE A 206 1.62 -7.82 8.42
C PHE A 206 2.84 -7.11 9.05
N PRO A 207 3.44 -6.12 8.38
CA PRO A 207 4.55 -5.35 8.94
C PRO A 207 4.07 -4.25 9.89
N ALA A 208 4.69 -4.15 11.05
CA ALA A 208 4.70 -2.93 11.85
C ALA A 208 5.82 -2.00 11.35
N VAL A 209 5.55 -0.70 11.26
CA VAL A 209 6.48 0.28 10.66
C VAL A 209 7.05 1.19 11.73
N HIS A 210 8.37 1.18 11.86
CA HIS A 210 9.12 2.00 12.81
C HIS A 210 9.99 3.00 12.06
N ARG A 211 9.79 4.30 12.28
CA ARG A 211 10.63 5.33 11.65
C ARG A 211 12.06 5.24 12.14
N VAL A 212 13.00 5.39 11.22
CA VAL A 212 14.42 5.59 11.49
C VAL A 212 14.68 7.09 11.41
N ARG A 213 15.36 7.63 12.42
CA ARG A 213 15.72 9.05 12.51
C ARG A 213 17.24 9.22 12.47
N ASP A 214 17.69 10.33 11.91
CA ASP A 214 19.09 10.74 11.99
C ASP A 214 19.45 11.36 13.35
N GLU A 215 20.70 11.81 13.50
CA GLU A 215 21.20 12.45 14.72
C GLU A 215 20.45 13.74 15.09
N ASN A 216 19.83 14.41 14.11
CA ASN A 216 19.03 15.63 14.32
C ASN A 216 17.55 15.32 14.57
N GLY A 217 17.17 14.05 14.61
CA GLY A 217 15.79 13.60 14.79
C GLY A 217 14.93 13.65 13.52
N GLN A 218 15.50 13.94 12.35
CA GLN A 218 14.77 13.94 11.08
C GLN A 218 14.48 12.49 10.64
N PRO A 219 13.24 12.16 10.22
CA PRO A 219 12.94 10.81 9.73
C PRO A 219 13.61 10.59 8.37
N ILE A 220 14.50 9.60 8.28
CA ILE A 220 15.31 9.29 7.09
C ILE A 220 14.94 7.95 6.45
N GLY A 221 14.07 7.16 7.09
CA GLY A 221 13.69 5.85 6.63
C GLY A 221 12.73 5.15 7.58
N ALA A 222 12.52 3.86 7.35
CA ALA A 222 11.71 3.02 8.22
C ALA A 222 12.20 1.56 8.25
N ARG A 223 11.95 0.91 9.37
CA ARG A 223 12.07 -0.54 9.57
C ARG A 223 10.68 -1.14 9.58
N LEU A 224 10.46 -2.15 8.75
CA LEU A 224 9.23 -2.89 8.63
C LEU A 224 9.47 -4.27 9.23
N ILE A 225 8.82 -4.55 10.36
CA ILE A 225 8.98 -5.82 11.09
C ILE A 225 7.68 -6.60 10.97
N ASP A 226 7.73 -7.74 10.31
CA ASP A 226 6.53 -8.58 10.11
C ASP A 226 6.11 -9.23 11.44
N HIS A 227 4.82 -9.11 11.75
CA HIS A 227 4.17 -9.70 12.90
C HIS A 227 3.04 -10.61 12.44
N ARG A 228 2.88 -11.76 13.09
CA ARG A 228 1.73 -12.65 12.93
C ARG A 228 0.66 -12.40 13.99
N ILE A 229 -0.60 -12.60 13.62
CA ILE A 229 -1.72 -12.61 14.56
C ILE A 229 -1.81 -14.00 15.20
N ASP A 230 -1.61 -14.07 16.52
CA ASP A 230 -1.71 -15.29 17.31
C ASP A 230 -2.73 -15.11 18.44
N GLY A 231 -3.98 -15.45 18.14
CA GLY A 231 -5.11 -15.27 19.05
C GLY A 231 -5.35 -13.79 19.38
N GLU A 232 -4.90 -13.36 20.56
CA GLU A 232 -5.03 -11.97 21.03
C GLU A 232 -3.71 -11.21 21.00
N ARG A 233 -2.63 -11.82 20.51
CA ARG A 233 -1.30 -11.25 20.52
C ARG A 233 -0.78 -11.08 19.11
N PHE A 234 0.12 -10.13 18.97
CA PHE A 234 0.93 -9.97 17.78
C PHE A 234 2.34 -10.44 18.10
N VAL A 235 2.88 -11.31 17.26
CA VAL A 235 4.17 -11.97 17.51
C VAL A 235 5.10 -11.68 16.34
N GLU A 236 6.27 -11.10 16.62
CA GLU A 236 7.30 -10.88 15.60
C GLU A 236 7.65 -12.20 14.90
N THR A 237 7.73 -12.14 13.58
CA THR A 237 8.15 -13.29 12.74
C THR A 237 9.66 -13.32 12.52
N GLY A 238 10.37 -12.24 12.87
CA GLY A 238 11.79 -12.05 12.60
C GLY A 238 12.11 -11.56 11.18
N ARG A 239 11.12 -11.47 10.29
CA ARG A 239 11.31 -10.87 8.96
C ARG A 239 11.34 -9.34 9.08
N LEU A 240 12.42 -8.75 8.57
CA LEU A 240 12.72 -7.33 8.68
C LEU A 240 13.10 -6.78 7.31
N ARG A 241 12.39 -5.73 6.89
CA ARG A 241 12.76 -4.92 5.73
C ARG A 241 13.14 -3.52 6.18
N THR A 242 14.17 -2.94 5.58
CA THR A 242 14.58 -1.56 5.83
C THR A 242 14.41 -0.74 4.56
N VAL A 243 13.78 0.42 4.69
CA VAL A 243 13.63 1.39 3.61
C VAL A 243 14.25 2.72 4.00
N ARG A 244 14.75 3.44 3.01
CA ARG A 244 15.29 4.79 3.17
C ARG A 244 14.52 5.76 2.30
N PHE A 245 14.12 6.88 2.88
CA PHE A 245 13.34 7.90 2.19
C PHE A 245 14.23 8.62 1.17
N VAL A 246 13.69 8.89 -0.02
CA VAL A 246 14.43 9.54 -1.10
C VAL A 246 14.51 11.04 -0.84
N ASP A 247 13.39 11.66 -0.48
CA ASP A 247 13.29 13.09 -0.16
C ASP A 247 12.69 13.28 1.26
N PRO A 248 13.47 13.05 2.34
CA PRO A 248 13.00 13.28 3.70
C PRO A 248 12.39 14.68 3.89
N PRO A 249 11.26 14.82 4.62
CA PRO A 249 10.63 13.81 5.47
C PRO A 249 9.55 12.96 4.77
N ASP A 250 9.40 13.03 3.44
CA ASP A 250 8.38 12.27 2.70
C ASP A 250 8.57 10.77 2.90
N PRO A 251 7.66 10.10 3.63
CA PRO A 251 7.81 8.68 3.95
C PRO A 251 7.28 7.77 2.84
N PHE A 252 6.59 8.33 1.84
CA PHE A 252 5.91 7.56 0.78
C PHE A 252 6.77 7.38 -0.46
N ARG A 253 7.89 8.11 -0.57
CA ARG A 253 8.90 7.92 -1.63
C ARG A 253 10.21 7.38 -1.06
N PHE A 254 10.51 6.12 -1.32
CA PHE A 254 11.63 5.43 -0.67
C PHE A 254 12.30 4.38 -1.57
N VAL A 255 13.48 3.94 -1.14
CA VAL A 255 14.19 2.78 -1.70
C VAL A 255 14.31 1.70 -0.64
N VAL A 256 14.22 0.44 -1.06
CA VAL A 256 14.50 -0.70 -0.17
C VAL A 256 16.02 -0.85 -0.06
N ASP A 257 16.54 -0.79 1.17
CA ASP A 257 17.96 -1.00 1.46
C ASP A 257 18.27 -2.48 1.76
N SER A 258 17.34 -3.18 2.43
CA SER A 258 17.43 -4.61 2.73
C SER A 258 16.03 -5.22 2.90
N ASP A 259 15.87 -6.50 2.57
CA ASP A 259 14.68 -7.33 2.77
C ASP A 259 15.08 -8.76 3.20
#